data_AF-A0A7K0DKU2-F1
#
_entry.id   AF-A0A7K0DKU2-F1
#
_cell.length_a   1.000
_cell.length_b   1.000
_cell.length_c   1.000
_cell.angle_alpha   90.00
_cell.angle_beta   90.00
_cell.angle_gamma   90.00
#
_symmetry.space_group_name_H-M   'P 1'
#
loop_
_entity.id
_entity.type
_entity.pdbx_description
1 polymer ?
#
loop_
_entity_poly.entity_id
_entity_poly.type
_entity_poly.pdbx_seq_one_letter_code
_entity_poly.pdbx_strand_id
1 'polypeptide(L)'
;MTALGEQLPPQDPVSQFALFSKVDVPGRLVSENAVREQSWCILRAADGWYEVFYYEHGSRTEKLGRAATRTAALRLLGGRLLHADILNRRTAT
;
A
#
# COMPACT_ATOMS: atom_id res chain seq x y z
N MET A 1 21.54 -27.59 26.49
CA MET A 1 20.27 -27.39 25.78
C MET A 1 20.14 -25.90 25.49
N THR A 2 20.56 -25.49 24.30
CA THR A 2 20.62 -24.08 23.87
C THR A 2 19.21 -23.63 23.49
N ALA A 3 18.69 -22.62 24.18
CA ALA A 3 17.47 -21.95 23.77
C ALA A 3 17.71 -21.34 22.39
N LEU A 4 17.01 -21.88 21.38
CA LEU A 4 16.98 -21.33 20.03
C LEU A 4 16.51 -19.88 20.15
N GLY A 5 17.39 -18.94 19.84
CA GLY A 5 17.05 -17.53 19.79
C GLY A 5 15.88 -17.34 18.84
N GLU A 6 14.73 -16.97 19.39
CA GLU A 6 13.59 -16.52 18.62
C GLU A 6 14.05 -15.31 17.81
N GLN A 7 14.34 -15.57 16.54
CA GLN A 7 14.70 -14.55 15.58
C GLN A 7 13.46 -13.68 15.40
N LEU A 8 13.44 -12.53 16.09
CA LEU A 8 12.35 -11.56 16.00
C LEU A 8 12.07 -11.28 14.52
N PRO A 9 10.81 -11.39 14.07
CA PRO A 9 10.48 -11.25 12.67
C PRO A 9 10.99 -9.89 12.16
N PRO A 10 11.44 -9.82 10.89
CA PRO A 10 11.93 -8.57 10.30
C PRO A 10 10.91 -7.45 10.54
N GLN A 11 11.37 -6.36 11.18
CA GLN A 11 10.56 -5.17 11.43
C GLN A 11 10.40 -4.32 10.16
N ASP A 12 10.88 -4.79 9.01
CA ASP A 12 10.66 -4.07 7.78
C ASP A 12 9.17 -4.23 7.36
N PRO A 13 8.52 -3.14 6.96
CA PRO A 13 7.09 -3.16 6.64
C PRO A 13 6.75 -4.12 5.49
N VAL A 14 7.69 -4.41 4.58
CA VAL A 14 7.45 -5.27 3.42
C VAL A 14 7.31 -6.73 3.89
N SER A 15 8.19 -7.20 4.78
CA SER A 15 8.09 -8.53 5.37
C SER A 15 6.91 -8.68 6.33
N GLN A 16 6.55 -7.64 7.09
CA GLN A 16 5.34 -7.68 7.93
C GLN A 16 4.06 -7.74 7.09
N PHE A 17 4.00 -7.00 5.98
CA PHE A 17 2.90 -7.14 5.02
C PHE A 17 2.87 -8.55 4.41
N ALA A 18 4.02 -9.13 4.02
CA ALA A 18 4.07 -10.47 3.45
C ALA A 18 3.54 -11.58 4.39
N LEU A 19 3.66 -11.41 5.72
CA LEU A 19 3.18 -12.38 6.72
C LEU A 19 1.64 -12.42 6.85
N PHE A 20 0.97 -11.28 6.79
CA PHE A 20 -0.50 -11.21 6.81
C PHE A 20 -1.14 -11.33 5.43
N SER A 21 -0.30 -11.29 4.41
CA SER A 21 -0.72 -11.02 3.06
C SER A 21 0.13 -11.90 2.13
N LYS A 22 -0.36 -13.13 1.90
CA LYS A 22 -0.17 -13.79 0.61
C LYS A 22 -1.04 -13.06 -0.42
N VAL A 23 -0.84 -11.76 -0.55
CA VAL A 23 -1.60 -10.93 -1.45
C VAL A 23 -0.76 -10.87 -2.70
N ASP A 24 -1.18 -11.66 -3.69
CA ASP A 24 -0.97 -11.32 -5.09
C ASP A 24 -1.69 -9.98 -5.33
N VAL A 25 -1.19 -8.86 -4.77
CA VAL A 25 -1.55 -7.55 -5.31
C VAL A 25 -0.81 -7.57 -6.62
N PRO A 26 -1.48 -7.65 -7.78
CA PRO A 26 -0.77 -7.55 -9.03
C PRO A 26 0.01 -6.23 -8.94
N GLY A 27 1.36 -6.27 -9.02
CA GLY A 27 2.20 -5.07 -8.97
C GLY A 27 1.81 -4.01 -10.02
N ARG A 28 0.90 -4.39 -10.94
CA ARG A 28 0.14 -3.52 -11.84
C ARG A 28 -0.86 -2.56 -11.17
N LEU A 29 -1.20 -2.70 -9.88
CA LEU A 29 -2.13 -1.78 -9.19
C LEU A 29 -1.45 -0.62 -8.47
N VAL A 30 -0.14 -0.69 -8.20
CA VAL A 30 0.58 0.38 -7.49
C VAL A 30 1.71 0.94 -8.35
N SER A 31 1.76 2.25 -8.50
CA SER A 31 2.82 2.98 -9.18
C SER A 31 3.48 3.95 -8.20
N GLU A 32 4.78 3.79 -7.97
CA GLU A 32 5.56 4.70 -7.15
C GLU A 32 6.40 5.62 -8.04
N ASN A 33 6.46 6.91 -7.68
CA ASN A 33 7.23 7.94 -8.37
C ASN A 33 6.86 8.18 -9.85
N ALA A 34 5.77 7.58 -10.33
CA ALA A 34 5.20 7.82 -11.64
C ALA A 34 3.68 7.78 -11.57
N VAL A 35 3.04 8.48 -12.50
CA VAL A 35 1.61 8.30 -12.77
C VAL A 35 1.48 7.11 -13.72
N ARG A 36 0.61 6.16 -13.37
CA ARG A 36 0.26 5.05 -14.26
C ARG A 36 -1.25 4.92 -14.34
N GLU A 37 -1.74 4.68 -15.54
CA GLU A 37 -3.15 4.45 -15.81
C GLU A 37 -3.69 3.25 -15.01
N GLN A 38 -4.92 3.37 -14.52
CA GLN A 38 -5.63 2.35 -13.73
C GLN A 38 -4.79 1.85 -12.54
N SER A 39 -4.18 2.78 -11.81
CA SER A 39 -3.29 2.45 -10.70
C SER A 39 -3.40 3.44 -9.53
N TRP A 40 -3.17 2.93 -8.33
CA TRP A 40 -2.86 3.74 -7.17
C TRP A 40 -1.44 4.29 -7.30
N CYS A 41 -1.33 5.61 -7.36
CA CYS A 41 -0.09 6.33 -7.51
C CYS A 41 0.38 6.88 -6.16
N ILE A 42 1.67 6.72 -5.87
CA ILE A 42 2.35 7.33 -4.73
C ILE A 42 3.44 8.24 -5.29
N LEU A 43 3.25 9.56 -5.14
CA LEU A 43 4.17 10.56 -5.68
C LEU A 43 4.70 11.47 -4.59
N ARG A 44 6.00 11.74 -4.60
CA ARG A 44 6.59 12.77 -3.75
C ARG A 44 6.35 14.15 -4.38
N ALA A 45 5.62 15.01 -3.67
CA ALA A 45 5.38 16.40 -4.06
C ALA A 45 6.59 17.29 -3.74
N ALA A 46 6.59 18.49 -4.32
CA ALA A 46 7.67 19.48 -4.18
C ALA A 46 7.88 19.94 -2.73
N ASP A 47 6.83 19.94 -1.91
CA ASP A 47 6.89 20.28 -0.48
C ASP A 47 7.36 19.09 0.41
N GLY A 48 7.77 17.99 -0.20
CA GLY A 48 8.34 16.82 0.47
C GLY A 48 7.32 15.79 0.93
N TRP A 49 6.01 16.07 0.87
CA TRP A 49 4.96 15.12 1.21
C TRP A 49 4.70 14.12 0.09
N TYR A 50 4.29 12.91 0.45
CA TYR A 50 3.83 11.89 -0.48
C TYR A 50 2.32 12.02 -0.69
N GLU A 51 1.88 12.19 -1.92
CA GLU A 51 0.47 12.12 -2.31
C GLU A 51 0.10 10.68 -2.68
N VAL A 52 -1.08 10.23 -2.22
CA VAL A 52 -1.64 8.92 -2.55
C VAL A 52 -3.01 9.12 -3.20
N PHE A 53 -3.15 8.65 -4.43
CA PHE A 53 -4.37 8.83 -5.23
C PHE A 53 -4.51 7.72 -6.28
N TYR A 54 -5.74 7.47 -6.73
CA TYR A 54 -6.02 6.61 -7.87
C TYR A 54 -6.05 7.45 -9.15
N TYR A 55 -5.46 6.91 -10.21
CA TYR A 55 -5.40 7.56 -11.51
C TYR A 55 -6.06 6.69 -12.57
N GLU A 56 -7.05 7.26 -13.26
CA GLU A 56 -7.75 6.63 -14.37
C GLU A 56 -8.35 7.70 -15.29
N HIS A 57 -8.55 7.33 -16.55
CA HIS A 57 -9.10 8.18 -17.60
C HIS A 57 -8.35 9.51 -17.73
N GLY A 58 -7.02 9.49 -17.57
CA GLY A 58 -6.19 10.69 -17.65
C GLY A 58 -6.39 11.68 -16.49
N SER A 59 -6.98 11.25 -15.37
CA SER A 59 -7.31 12.11 -14.24
C SER A 59 -7.09 11.43 -12.88
N ARG A 60 -6.94 12.25 -11.84
CA ARG A 60 -6.96 11.75 -10.45
C ARG A 60 -8.42 11.59 -10.03
N THR A 61 -8.94 10.37 -10.01
CA THR A 61 -10.36 10.14 -9.70
C THR A 61 -10.61 9.92 -8.22
N GLU A 62 -9.62 9.41 -7.48
CA GLU A 62 -9.74 9.23 -6.04
C GLU A 62 -8.51 9.74 -5.30
N LYS A 63 -8.69 10.55 -4.25
CA LYS A 63 -7.60 11.02 -3.39
C LYS A 63 -7.70 10.36 -2.03
N LEU A 64 -6.65 9.61 -1.66
CA LEU A 64 -6.59 8.95 -0.35
C LEU A 64 -6.03 9.88 0.72
N GLY A 65 -5.04 10.70 0.38
CA GLY A 65 -4.45 11.65 1.31
C GLY A 65 -3.00 12.01 1.00
N ARG A 66 -2.33 12.60 1.99
CA ARG A 66 -0.90 12.93 1.96
C ARG A 66 -0.21 12.35 3.18
N ALA A 67 1.06 11.98 3.05
CA ALA A 67 1.85 11.41 4.12
C ALA A 67 3.27 11.99 4.15
N ALA A 68 3.82 12.22 5.34
CA ALA A 68 5.14 12.86 5.50
C ALA A 68 6.30 11.95 5.07
N THR A 69 6.09 10.63 5.02
CA THR A 69 7.12 9.65 4.66
C THR A 69 6.55 8.63 3.67
N ARG A 70 7.44 8.02 2.89
CA ARG A 70 7.09 6.93 1.97
C ARG A 70 6.38 5.79 2.70
N THR A 71 6.89 5.39 3.86
CA THR A 71 6.30 4.31 4.66
C THR A 71 4.88 4.65 5.13
N ALA A 72 4.63 5.89 5.53
CA ALA A 72 3.29 6.32 5.91
C ALA A 72 2.33 6.33 4.70
N ALA A 73 2.79 6.72 3.51
CA ALA A 73 1.99 6.63 2.28
C ALA A 73 1.63 5.18 1.92
N LEU A 74 2.58 4.25 2.05
CA LEU A 74 2.34 2.82 1.84
C LEU A 74 1.35 2.24 2.86
N ARG A 75 1.45 2.64 4.13
CA ARG A 75 0.47 2.24 5.17
C ARG A 75 -0.93 2.77 4.86
N LEU A 76 -1.04 4.01 4.42
CA LEU A 76 -2.30 4.64 4.03
C LEU A 76 -2.96 3.85 2.88
N LEU A 77 -2.20 3.55 1.82
CA LEU A 77 -2.67 2.73 0.71
C LEU A 77 -3.03 1.31 1.14
N GLY A 78 -2.15 0.64 1.89
CA GLY A 78 -2.37 -0.72 2.37
C GLY A 78 -3.64 -0.85 3.21
N GLY A 79 -3.90 0.12 4.09
CA GLY A 79 -5.14 0.18 4.87
C GLY A 79 -6.39 0.27 4.00
N ARG A 80 -6.36 1.09 2.93
CA ARG A 80 -7.49 1.18 1.98
C ARG A 80 -7.72 -0.13 1.23
N LEU A 81 -6.66 -0.75 0.73
CA LEU A 81 -6.78 -2.00 -0.02
C LEU A 81 -7.32 -3.14 0.85
N LEU A 82 -6.83 -3.24 2.09
CA LEU A 82 -7.34 -4.21 3.06
C LEU A 82 -8.83 -3.95 3.38
N HIS A 83 -9.22 -2.69 3.59
CA HIS A 83 -10.61 -2.34 3.84
C HIS A 83 -11.52 -2.72 2.66
N ALA A 84 -11.10 -2.43 1.43
CA ALA A 84 -11.84 -2.79 0.22
C ALA A 84 -12.00 -4.30 0.07
N ASP A 85 -10.93 -5.08 0.32
CA ASP A 85 -10.98 -6.53 0.29
C ASP A 85 -11.95 -7.11 1.33
N ILE A 86 -11.94 -6.59 2.57
CA ILE A 86 -12.90 -6.99 3.62
C ILE A 86 -14.34 -6.75 3.18
N LEU A 87 -14.63 -5.58 2.58
CA LEU A 87 -15.97 -5.27 2.09
C LEU A 87 -16.40 -6.18 0.94
N ASN A 88 -15.51 -6.43 -0.03
CA ASN A 88 -15.79 -7.28 -1.19
C ASN A 88 -16.04 -8.74 -0.80
N ARG A 89 -15.36 -9.25 0.24
CA ARG A 89 -15.60 -10.60 0.76
C ARG A 89 -16.95 -10.73 1.45
N ARG A 90 -17.44 -9.67 2.09
CA ARG A 90 -18.75 -9.66 2.76
C ARG A 90 -19.93 -9.61 1.78
N THR A 91 -19.74 -9.04 0.60
CA THR A 91 -20.77 -8.98 -0.44
C THR A 91 -20.82 -10.21 -1.34
N ALA A 92 -19.82 -11.10 -1.27
CA ALA A 92 -19.75 -12.34 -2.04
C ALA A 92 -20.42 -13.54 -1.34
N THR A 93 -20.94 -13.35 -0.12
CA THR A 93 -21.77 -14.30 0.65
C THR A 93 -23.23 -13.86 0.65
#